data_AF-A0A0Q9KHC4-F1
#
_entry.id   AF-A0A0Q9KHC4-F1
#
_cell.length_a   1.000
_cell.length_b   1.000
_cell.length_c   1.000
_cell.angle_alpha   90.00
_cell.angle_beta   90.00
_cell.angle_gamma   90.00
#
_symmetry.space_group_name_H-M   'P 1'
#
loop_
_entity.id
_entity.type
_entity.pdbx_description
1 polymer ?
#
loop_
_entity_poly.entity_id
_entity_poly.type
_entity_poly.pdbx_seq_one_letter_code
_entity_poly.pdbx_strand_id
1 'polypeptide(L)'
;MLDVVGLREAMSSPDLVTLSPTLTINVASIQAQTALKILAWRDRHLTNSKDAPDLHDVLWAGSRGPYAEEMWAAPDALEACGYVLDLAGAYLLGKTCAENFTAARAQAVVDVLDDPTAFARLALQMQHLTASELLDAYGRGFAAGVPKGA
;
A
#
# COMPACT_ATOMS: atom_id res chain seq x y z
N MET A 1 13.00 11.52 -14.29
CA MET A 1 13.11 10.24 -15.04
C MET A 1 11.83 9.45 -14.74
N LEU A 2 11.24 8.76 -15.71
CA LEU A 2 10.07 7.92 -15.46
C LEU A 2 10.54 6.59 -14.89
N ASP A 3 10.30 6.34 -13.61
CA ASP A 3 10.44 5.01 -13.01
C ASP A 3 9.13 4.21 -13.24
N VAL A 4 9.28 2.93 -13.63
CA VAL A 4 8.17 2.01 -13.92
C VAL A 4 8.16 0.80 -12.98
N VAL A 5 8.96 0.83 -11.91
CA VAL A 5 8.87 -0.14 -10.81
C VAL A 5 7.45 -0.10 -10.21
N GLY A 6 6.90 -1.27 -9.88
CA GLY A 6 5.52 -1.43 -9.40
C GLY A 6 4.46 -1.53 -10.50
N LEU A 7 4.67 -1.00 -11.71
CA LEU A 7 3.64 -1.07 -12.77
C LEU A 7 3.41 -2.49 -13.28
N ARG A 8 4.46 -3.30 -13.41
CA ARG A 8 4.33 -4.70 -13.83
C ARG A 8 3.60 -5.52 -12.76
N GLU A 9 3.93 -5.30 -11.50
CA GLU A 9 3.31 -5.98 -10.36
C GLU A 9 1.84 -5.57 -10.20
N ALA A 10 1.52 -4.30 -10.43
CA ALA A 10 0.13 -3.84 -10.45
C ALA A 10 -0.72 -4.48 -11.56
N MET A 11 -0.09 -4.84 -12.69
CA MET A 11 -0.76 -5.43 -13.84
C MET A 11 -0.82 -6.96 -13.80
N SER A 12 -0.15 -7.63 -12.85
CA SER A 12 -0.22 -9.10 -12.75
C SER A 12 -1.54 -9.59 -12.14
N SER A 13 -2.21 -8.76 -11.35
CA SER A 13 -3.51 -9.06 -10.74
C SER A 13 -4.39 -7.80 -10.63
N PRO A 14 -4.87 -7.24 -11.76
CA PRO A 14 -5.72 -6.06 -11.75
C PRO A 14 -7.15 -6.37 -11.29
N ASP A 15 -7.79 -5.39 -10.68
CA ASP A 15 -9.22 -5.40 -10.41
C ASP A 15 -10.01 -5.01 -11.66
N LEU A 16 -11.14 -5.67 -11.89
CA LEU A 16 -12.09 -5.31 -12.94
C LEU A 16 -13.12 -4.33 -12.39
N VAL A 17 -13.12 -3.11 -12.92
CA VAL A 17 -14.05 -2.04 -12.51
C VAL A 17 -14.99 -1.69 -13.64
N THR A 18 -16.29 -1.83 -13.38
CA THR A 18 -17.36 -1.43 -14.31
C THR A 18 -17.71 0.03 -14.09
N LEU A 19 -17.33 0.90 -15.02
CA LEU A 19 -17.59 2.34 -14.99
C LEU A 19 -18.96 2.70 -15.59
N SER A 20 -19.46 1.87 -16.50
CA SER A 20 -20.79 1.99 -17.10
C SER A 20 -21.26 0.62 -17.59
N PRO A 21 -22.54 0.44 -17.95
CA PRO A 21 -23.05 -0.86 -18.43
C PRO A 21 -22.28 -1.47 -19.61
N THR A 22 -21.52 -0.67 -20.37
CA THR A 22 -20.76 -1.12 -21.55
C THR A 22 -19.24 -0.96 -21.39
N LEU A 23 -18.75 -0.54 -20.22
CA LEU A 23 -17.33 -0.27 -20.00
C LEU A 23 -16.86 -0.88 -18.69
N THR A 24 -16.06 -1.94 -18.81
CA THR A 24 -15.28 -2.54 -17.72
C THR A 24 -13.81 -2.38 -18.07
N ILE A 25 -13.02 -1.89 -17.11
CA ILE A 25 -11.58 -1.65 -17.27
C ILE A 25 -10.79 -2.38 -16.20
N ASN A 26 -9.54 -2.73 -16.54
CA ASN A 26 -8.55 -3.16 -15.57
C ASN A 26 -8.03 -1.94 -14.81
N VAL A 27 -8.05 -2.01 -13.48
CA VAL A 27 -7.48 -1.02 -12.57
C VAL A 27 -6.49 -1.73 -11.66
N ALA A 28 -5.41 -1.05 -11.30
CA ALA A 28 -4.52 -1.57 -10.26
C ALA A 28 -5.33 -1.83 -8.99
N SER A 29 -5.17 -3.01 -8.38
CA SER A 29 -5.86 -3.34 -7.14
C SER A 29 -5.51 -2.36 -6.02
N ILE A 30 -6.33 -2.29 -4.97
CA ILE A 30 -6.06 -1.40 -3.84
C ILE A 30 -4.69 -1.69 -3.21
N GLN A 31 -4.31 -2.96 -3.14
CA GLN A 31 -3.00 -3.43 -2.68
C GLN A 31 -1.91 -2.84 -3.56
N ALA A 32 -2.00 -2.99 -4.89
CA ALA A 32 -1.01 -2.46 -5.81
C ALA A 32 -0.93 -0.92 -5.79
N GLN A 33 -2.06 -0.24 -5.59
CA GLN A 33 -2.10 1.22 -5.51
C GLN A 33 -1.25 1.76 -4.36
N THR A 34 -1.18 1.08 -3.21
CA THR A 34 -0.34 1.52 -2.08
C THR A 34 1.14 1.70 -2.48
N ALA A 35 1.75 0.67 -3.07
CA ALA A 35 3.14 0.73 -3.52
C ALA A 35 3.34 1.77 -4.64
N LEU A 36 2.39 1.87 -5.58
CA LEU A 36 2.44 2.88 -6.64
C LEU A 36 2.40 4.31 -6.07
N LYS A 37 1.62 4.56 -5.02
CA LYS A 37 1.58 5.87 -4.35
C LYS A 37 2.88 6.17 -3.63
N ILE A 38 3.47 5.20 -2.93
CA ILE A 38 4.77 5.36 -2.26
C ILE A 38 5.88 5.70 -3.27
N LEU A 39 5.96 4.96 -4.37
CA LEU A 39 6.97 5.18 -5.41
C LEU A 39 6.74 6.51 -6.14
N ALA A 40 5.49 6.84 -6.48
CA ALA A 40 5.16 8.12 -7.08
C ALA A 40 5.49 9.29 -6.14
N TRP A 41 5.18 9.15 -4.84
CA TRP A 41 5.54 10.12 -3.81
C TRP A 41 7.05 10.33 -3.74
N ARG A 42 7.83 9.25 -3.64
CA ARG A 42 9.30 9.29 -3.62
C ARG A 42 9.85 10.15 -4.76
N ASP A 43 9.29 9.98 -5.96
CA ASP A 43 9.79 10.65 -7.17
C ASP A 43 9.39 12.12 -7.28
N ARG A 44 8.25 12.55 -6.69
CA ARG A 44 7.69 13.88 -6.98
C ARG A 44 7.29 14.73 -5.79
N HIS A 45 7.42 14.24 -4.54
CA HIS A 45 6.93 14.91 -3.33
C HIS A 45 7.49 16.32 -3.08
N LEU A 46 8.67 16.66 -3.63
CA LEU A 46 9.24 18.01 -3.54
C LEU A 46 8.47 19.03 -4.37
N THR A 47 7.80 18.60 -5.43
CA THR A 47 7.01 19.46 -6.33
C THR A 47 5.51 19.22 -6.23
N ASN A 48 5.10 18.01 -5.85
CA ASN A 48 3.72 17.59 -5.74
C ASN A 48 3.62 16.42 -4.75
N SER A 49 3.01 16.66 -3.59
CA SER A 49 2.87 15.67 -2.53
C SER A 49 1.53 14.94 -2.53
N LYS A 50 0.71 15.04 -3.60
CA LYS A 50 -0.67 14.51 -3.62
C LYS A 50 -0.78 13.00 -3.37
N ASP A 51 0.28 12.22 -3.64
CA ASP A 51 0.24 10.79 -3.39
C ASP A 51 0.22 10.45 -1.90
N ALA A 52 0.66 11.36 -1.04
CA ALA A 52 0.63 11.14 0.40
C ALA A 52 -0.82 11.11 0.92
N PRO A 53 -1.67 12.14 0.75
CA PRO A 53 -3.08 12.03 1.16
C PRO A 53 -3.82 10.92 0.42
N ASP A 54 -3.56 10.71 -0.89
CA ASP A 54 -4.13 9.57 -1.61
C ASP A 54 -3.74 8.21 -0.99
N LEU A 55 -2.50 8.05 -0.52
CA LEU A 55 -2.04 6.83 0.17
C LEU A 55 -2.80 6.65 1.49
N HIS A 56 -3.04 7.72 2.25
CA HIS A 56 -3.84 7.62 3.47
C HIS A 56 -5.24 7.09 3.18
N ASP A 57 -5.93 7.66 2.19
CA ASP A 57 -7.29 7.23 1.81
C ASP A 57 -7.32 5.74 1.45
N VAL A 58 -6.31 5.27 0.72
CA VAL A 58 -6.16 3.85 0.34
C VAL A 58 -5.92 2.97 1.57
N LEU A 59 -4.99 3.35 2.47
CA LEU A 59 -4.72 2.58 3.69
C LEU A 59 -5.93 2.53 4.63
N TRP A 60 -6.63 3.65 4.76
CA TRP A 60 -7.85 3.78 5.54
C TRP A 60 -8.99 2.92 4.96
N ALA A 61 -9.08 2.79 3.64
CA ALA A 61 -10.07 1.93 3.01
C ALA A 61 -9.84 0.43 3.29
N GLY A 62 -8.63 0.01 3.68
CA GLY A 62 -8.27 -1.39 3.93
C GLY A 62 -9.06 -2.12 5.02
N SER A 63 -9.76 -1.39 5.90
CA SER A 63 -10.64 -1.95 6.95
C SER A 63 -12.13 -1.66 6.70
N ARG A 64 -12.49 -1.25 5.48
CA ARG A 64 -13.83 -0.72 5.15
C ARG A 64 -14.41 -1.37 3.90
N GLY A 65 -15.74 -1.35 3.82
CA GLY A 65 -16.47 -1.87 2.67
C GLY A 65 -16.08 -3.33 2.37
N PRO A 66 -15.79 -3.69 1.11
CA PRO A 66 -15.42 -5.06 0.76
C PRO A 66 -14.11 -5.53 1.43
N TYR A 67 -13.18 -4.62 1.71
CA TYR A 67 -11.88 -4.95 2.31
C TYR A 67 -11.97 -5.25 3.81
N ALA A 68 -13.06 -4.82 4.47
CA ALA A 68 -13.31 -5.20 5.87
C ALA A 68 -13.46 -6.71 6.02
N GLU A 69 -14.13 -7.38 5.08
CA GLU A 69 -14.31 -8.84 5.12
C GLU A 69 -12.99 -9.57 4.89
N GLU A 70 -12.16 -9.09 3.96
CA GLU A 70 -10.81 -9.62 3.74
C GLU A 70 -9.94 -9.49 4.99
N MET A 71 -9.99 -8.34 5.66
CA MET A 71 -9.31 -8.11 6.94
C MET A 71 -9.82 -9.05 8.04
N TRP A 72 -11.14 -9.23 8.18
CA TRP A 72 -11.71 -10.15 9.16
C TRP A 72 -11.33 -11.61 8.91
N ALA A 73 -11.11 -11.98 7.64
CA ALA A 73 -10.63 -13.29 7.24
C ALA A 73 -9.11 -13.50 7.44
N ALA A 74 -8.36 -12.48 7.85
CA ALA A 74 -6.91 -12.50 8.04
C ALA A 74 -6.54 -12.44 9.55
N PRO A 75 -6.59 -13.56 10.28
CA PRO A 75 -6.32 -13.59 11.73
C PRO A 75 -4.88 -13.16 12.06
N ASP A 76 -3.92 -13.44 11.18
CA ASP A 76 -2.54 -13.04 11.35
C ASP A 76 -2.35 -11.51 11.30
N ALA A 77 -3.08 -10.82 10.41
CA ALA A 77 -3.07 -9.36 10.33
C ALA A 77 -3.72 -8.72 11.58
N LEU A 78 -4.82 -9.31 12.06
CA LEU A 78 -5.51 -8.88 13.27
C LEU A 78 -4.61 -9.03 14.51
N GLU A 79 -3.99 -10.20 14.68
CA GLU A 79 -3.06 -10.47 15.78
C GLU A 79 -1.83 -9.55 15.75
N ALA A 80 -1.22 -9.37 14.57
CA ALA A 80 -0.05 -8.51 14.37
C ALA A 80 -0.31 -7.03 14.67
N CYS A 81 -1.58 -6.62 14.77
CA CYS A 81 -2.00 -5.25 15.04
C CYS A 81 -2.81 -5.11 16.33
N GLY A 82 -2.80 -6.13 17.20
CA GLY A 82 -3.52 -6.08 18.48
C GLY A 82 -5.03 -5.85 18.33
N TYR A 83 -5.62 -6.36 17.25
CA TYR A 83 -7.03 -6.21 16.89
C TYR A 83 -7.48 -4.75 16.66
N VAL A 84 -6.55 -3.83 16.40
CA VAL A 84 -6.89 -2.48 15.92
C VAL A 84 -7.19 -2.57 14.43
N LEU A 85 -8.48 -2.52 14.07
CA LEU A 85 -8.97 -2.85 12.71
C LEU A 85 -8.32 -2.02 11.61
N ASP A 86 -8.19 -0.70 11.80
CA ASP A 86 -7.57 0.18 10.81
C ASP A 86 -6.10 -0.19 10.53
N LEU A 87 -5.37 -0.60 11.58
CA LEU A 87 -3.98 -1.06 11.45
C LEU A 87 -3.90 -2.45 10.81
N ALA A 88 -4.81 -3.35 11.17
CA ALA A 88 -4.89 -4.68 10.56
C ALA A 88 -5.19 -4.61 9.06
N GLY A 89 -6.09 -3.72 8.65
CA GLY A 89 -6.36 -3.45 7.23
C GLY A 89 -5.13 -2.93 6.49
N ALA A 90 -4.46 -1.91 7.03
CA ALA A 90 -3.24 -1.37 6.44
C ALA A 90 -2.11 -2.43 6.36
N TYR A 91 -1.95 -3.23 7.41
CA TYR A 91 -1.00 -4.35 7.44
C TYR A 91 -1.30 -5.37 6.34
N LEU A 92 -2.57 -5.80 6.21
CA LEU A 92 -2.98 -6.77 5.20
C LEU A 92 -2.72 -6.25 3.79
N LEU A 93 -3.03 -4.97 3.54
CA LEU A 93 -2.71 -4.31 2.26
C LEU A 93 -1.22 -4.34 1.96
N GLY A 94 -0.37 -4.06 2.95
CA GLY A 94 1.09 -4.15 2.80
C GLY A 94 1.54 -5.56 2.42
N LYS A 95 1.10 -6.56 3.19
CA LYS A 95 1.47 -7.96 2.99
C LYS A 95 1.10 -8.46 1.59
N THR A 96 -0.17 -8.32 1.24
CA THR A 96 -0.70 -8.79 -0.05
C THR A 96 -0.19 -7.97 -1.24
N CYS A 97 0.18 -6.70 -1.04
CA CYS A 97 0.89 -5.93 -2.04
C CYS A 97 2.27 -6.55 -2.32
N ALA A 98 3.07 -6.79 -1.27
CA ALA A 98 4.43 -7.28 -1.38
C ALA A 98 4.54 -8.69 -2.00
N GLU A 99 3.53 -9.54 -1.80
CA GLU A 99 3.45 -10.88 -2.41
C GLU A 99 3.52 -10.84 -3.95
N ASN A 100 3.12 -9.72 -4.58
CA ASN A 100 3.21 -9.54 -6.03
C ASN A 100 4.60 -9.08 -6.51
N PHE A 101 5.51 -8.73 -5.60
CA PHE A 101 6.84 -8.24 -5.94
C PHE A 101 7.89 -9.35 -5.87
N THR A 102 8.87 -9.31 -6.77
CA THR A 102 10.16 -9.97 -6.50
C THR A 102 10.90 -9.22 -5.40
N ALA A 103 11.66 -9.90 -4.54
CA ALA A 103 12.47 -9.27 -3.48
C ALA A 103 13.27 -8.04 -3.95
N ALA A 104 13.94 -8.15 -5.10
CA ALA A 104 14.74 -7.06 -5.66
C ALA A 104 13.91 -5.81 -6.03
N ARG A 105 12.64 -5.98 -6.44
CA ARG A 105 11.74 -4.86 -6.78
C ARG A 105 11.02 -4.32 -5.55
N ALA A 106 10.74 -5.18 -4.57
CA ALA A 106 10.18 -4.76 -3.28
C ALA A 106 11.12 -3.77 -2.57
N GLN A 107 12.43 -3.89 -2.78
CA GLN A 107 13.43 -2.99 -2.20
C GLN A 107 13.14 -1.51 -2.45
N ALA A 108 12.63 -1.13 -3.62
CA ALA A 108 12.32 0.26 -3.93
C ALA A 108 11.23 0.86 -3.03
N VAL A 109 10.30 0.04 -2.52
CA VAL A 109 9.29 0.44 -1.54
C VAL A 109 9.87 0.40 -0.13
N VAL A 110 10.63 -0.66 0.19
CA VAL A 110 11.31 -0.81 1.49
C VAL A 110 12.25 0.37 1.76
N ASP A 111 13.02 0.83 0.78
CA ASP A 111 13.94 1.96 0.93
C ASP A 111 13.22 3.25 1.36
N VAL A 112 11.96 3.45 0.96
CA VAL A 112 11.16 4.61 1.39
C VAL A 112 10.63 4.43 2.80
N LEU A 113 10.22 3.20 3.15
CA LEU A 113 9.62 2.88 4.45
C LEU A 113 10.68 2.80 5.56
N ASP A 114 11.89 2.34 5.25
CA ASP A 114 12.99 2.16 6.20
C ASP A 114 13.84 3.43 6.39
N ASP A 115 13.76 4.41 5.47
CA ASP A 115 14.38 5.73 5.68
C ASP A 115 13.53 6.56 6.66
N PRO A 116 14.02 6.83 7.89
CA PRO A 116 13.24 7.55 8.89
C PRO A 116 12.85 8.96 8.45
N THR A 117 13.67 9.60 7.61
CA THR A 117 13.40 10.95 7.10
C THR A 117 12.31 10.91 6.05
N ALA A 118 12.37 9.96 5.12
CA ALA A 118 11.34 9.76 4.11
C ALA A 118 10.01 9.34 4.75
N PHE A 119 10.05 8.35 5.65
CA PHE A 119 8.88 7.88 6.39
C PHE A 119 8.17 9.03 7.13
N ALA A 120 8.92 9.79 7.95
CA ALA A 120 8.34 10.89 8.72
C ALA A 120 7.75 11.98 7.81
N ARG A 121 8.39 12.26 6.67
CA ARG A 121 7.88 13.23 5.70
C ARG A 121 6.61 12.73 5.01
N LEU A 122 6.58 11.47 4.60
CA LEU A 122 5.41 10.85 3.96
C LEU A 122 4.22 10.88 4.94
N ALA A 123 4.41 10.43 6.17
CA ALA A 123 3.39 10.46 7.21
C ALA A 123 2.89 11.89 7.50
N LEU A 124 3.80 12.88 7.55
CA LEU A 124 3.40 14.28 7.72
C LEU A 124 2.56 14.79 6.53
N GLN A 125 2.96 14.45 5.30
CA GLN A 125 2.27 14.90 4.09
C GLN A 125 0.96 14.16 3.82
N MET A 126 0.70 13.04 4.49
CA MET A 126 -0.62 12.40 4.51
C MET A 126 -1.67 13.27 5.22
N GLN A 127 -1.27 14.25 6.04
CA GLN A 127 -2.17 15.23 6.68
C GLN A 127 -3.27 14.66 7.58
N HIS A 128 -3.06 13.46 8.14
CA HIS A 128 -3.96 12.80 9.07
C HIS A 128 -3.25 12.37 10.35
N LEU A 129 -3.93 12.43 11.49
CA LEU A 129 -3.37 12.04 12.79
C LEU A 129 -2.98 10.56 12.86
N THR A 130 -3.68 9.70 12.13
CA THR A 130 -3.44 8.25 12.07
C THR A 130 -2.38 7.85 11.05
N ALA A 131 -1.82 8.81 10.30
CA ALA A 131 -0.94 8.53 9.16
C ALA A 131 0.30 7.71 9.54
N SER A 132 0.97 8.07 10.63
CA SER A 132 2.18 7.37 11.06
C SER A 132 1.91 5.92 11.46
N GLU A 133 0.80 5.67 12.15
CA GLU A 133 0.43 4.33 12.62
C GLU A 133 -0.02 3.43 11.47
N LEU A 134 -0.81 3.98 10.53
CA LEU A 134 -1.21 3.27 9.33
C LEU A 134 -0.01 2.93 8.43
N LEU A 135 0.91 3.88 8.25
CA LEU A 135 2.11 3.68 7.44
C LEU A 135 3.07 2.67 8.07
N ASP A 136 3.22 2.69 9.40
CA ASP A 136 3.99 1.66 10.13
C ASP A 136 3.37 0.28 9.96
N ALA A 137 2.06 0.16 10.20
CA ALA A 137 1.35 -1.11 10.05
C ALA A 137 1.47 -1.66 8.62
N TYR A 138 1.28 -0.80 7.62
CA TYR A 138 1.54 -1.14 6.22
C TYR A 138 2.97 -1.63 6.00
N GLY A 139 3.98 -0.92 6.51
CA GLY A 139 5.38 -1.29 6.32
C GLY A 139 5.73 -2.65 6.94
N ARG A 140 5.23 -2.93 8.15
CA ARG A 140 5.37 -4.25 8.79
C ARG A 140 4.72 -5.35 7.96
N GLY A 141 3.53 -5.08 7.42
CA GLY A 141 2.83 -6.00 6.53
C GLY A 141 3.61 -6.25 5.25
N PHE A 142 4.06 -5.18 4.60
CA PHE A 142 4.85 -5.24 3.38
C PHE A 142 6.11 -6.09 3.57
N ALA A 143 6.89 -5.82 4.63
CA ALA A 143 8.06 -6.62 4.96
C ALA A 143 7.75 -8.11 5.18
N ALA A 144 6.60 -8.44 5.78
CA ALA A 144 6.16 -9.82 5.99
C ALA A 144 5.76 -10.54 4.69
N GLY A 145 5.27 -9.80 3.69
CA GLY A 145 4.83 -10.32 2.40
C GLY A 145 5.93 -10.41 1.34
N VAL A 146 7.09 -9.77 1.53
CA VAL A 146 8.21 -9.86 0.56
C VAL A 146 8.67 -11.32 0.43
N PRO A 147 8.69 -11.90 -0.78
CA PRO A 147 9.17 -13.26 -0.96
C PRO A 147 10.62 -13.38 -0.52
N LYS A 148 10.90 -14.30 0.40
CA LYS A 148 12.28 -14.64 0.78
C LYS A 148 12.93 -15.32 -0.42
N GLY A 149 14.05 -14.79 -0.88
CA GLY A 149 14.75 -15.30 -2.08
C GLY A 149 14.93 -16.82 -2.04
N ALA A 150 14.65 -17.47 -3.16
CA ALA A 150 14.95 -18.88 -3.39
C ALA A 150 16.47 -19.11 -3.50
#